data_AF-A0A6B2Z9V2-F1
#
_entry.id   AF-A0A6B2Z9V2-F1
#
_cell.length_a   1.000
_cell.length_b   1.000
_cell.length_c   1.000
_cell.angle_alpha   90.00
_cell.angle_beta   90.00
_cell.angle_gamma   90.00
#
_symmetry.space_group_name_H-M   'P 1'
#
loop_
_entity.id
_entity.type
_entity.pdbx_description
1 polymer ?
#
loop_
_entity_poly.entity_id
_entity_poly.type
_entity_poly.pdbx_seq_one_letter_code
_entity_poly.pdbx_strand_id
1 'polypeptide(L)' 'PRIDPAVTWSDLEWLRSVSGLPVLAKGIVRPDDARRAAELGIGVWMSNHGGRNLDTAVAPLVTLPAVAEAVAGRVP' A
#
# COMPACT_ATOMS: atom_id res chain seq x y z
N PRO A 1 -13.38 -5.20 13.19
CA PRO A 1 -11.99 -5.58 12.81
C PRO A 1 -11.00 -4.62 13.47
N ARG A 2 -10.16 -5.12 14.39
CA ARG A 2 -9.15 -4.29 15.05
C ARG A 2 -8.02 -4.03 14.06
N ILE A 3 -7.82 -2.78 13.67
CA ILE A 3 -6.63 -2.31 12.96
C ILE A 3 -5.62 -1.97 14.03
N ASP A 4 -4.39 -2.48 13.91
CA ASP A 4 -3.34 -2.08 14.82
C ASP A 4 -2.70 -0.77 14.33
N PRO A 5 -2.87 0.36 15.06
CA PRO A 5 -2.30 1.63 14.64
C PRO A 5 -0.78 1.66 14.75
N ALA A 6 -0.15 0.65 15.37
CA ALA A 6 1.29 0.58 15.52
C ALA A 6 2.03 0.10 14.27
N VAL A 7 1.33 -0.37 13.23
CA VAL A 7 1.99 -0.81 11.97
C VAL A 7 2.58 0.38 11.24
N THR A 8 3.86 0.27 10.93
CA THR A 8 4.68 1.28 10.24
C THR A 8 5.35 0.71 8.98
N TRP A 9 6.00 1.58 8.21
CA TRP A 9 6.83 1.15 7.07
C TRP A 9 8.00 0.26 7.48
N SER A 10 8.60 0.51 8.64
CA SER A 10 9.71 -0.28 9.18
C SER A 10 9.31 -1.75 9.40
N ASP A 11 8.05 -2.02 9.75
CA ASP A 11 7.55 -3.39 9.92
C ASP A 11 7.49 -4.13 8.59
N LEU A 12 7.17 -3.43 7.49
CA LEU A 12 7.17 -4.03 6.15
C LEU A 12 8.58 -4.26 5.64
N GLU A 13 9.52 -3.35 5.91
CA GLU A 13 10.95 -3.54 5.62
C GLU A 13 11.52 -4.74 6.38
N TRP A 14 11.21 -4.84 7.69
CA TRP A 14 11.58 -5.98 8.51
C TRP A 14 10.98 -7.28 7.95
N LEU A 15 9.67 -7.31 7.66
CA LEU A 15 8.99 -8.49 7.12
C LEU A 15 9.61 -8.94 5.79
N ARG A 16 9.93 -7.99 4.90
CA ARG A 16 10.62 -8.28 3.64
C ARG A 16 12.00 -8.88 3.89
N SER A 17 12.75 -8.37 4.87
CA SER A 17 14.11 -8.85 5.19
C SER A 17 14.15 -10.28 5.74
N VAL A 18 13.10 -10.70 6.47
CA VAL A 18 13.06 -12.03 7.11
C VAL A 18 12.26 -13.08 6.34
N SER A 19 11.34 -12.67 5.46
CA SER A 19 10.43 -13.63 4.81
C SER A 19 11.04 -14.33 3.59
N GLY A 20 11.93 -13.67 2.86
CA GLY A 20 12.42 -14.16 1.56
C GLY A 20 11.33 -14.21 0.47
N LEU A 21 10.16 -13.61 0.72
CA LEU A 21 9.02 -13.59 -0.19
C LEU A 21 8.71 -12.16 -0.65
N PRO A 22 8.03 -11.98 -1.79
CA PRO A 22 7.46 -10.68 -2.16
C PRO A 22 6.47 -10.19 -1.09
N VAL A 23 6.63 -8.95 -0.64
CA VAL A 23 5.74 -8.29 0.33
C VAL A 23 4.95 -7.20 -0.40
N LEU A 24 3.63 -7.20 -0.21
CA LEU A 24 2.72 -6.21 -0.78
C LEU A 24 1.94 -5.49 0.32
N ALA A 25 1.85 -4.16 0.23
CA ALA A 25 1.04 -3.34 1.10
C ALA A 25 -0.40 -3.23 0.54
N LYS A 26 -1.37 -3.84 1.22
CA LYS A 26 -2.79 -3.76 0.87
C LYS A 26 -3.50 -2.66 1.64
N GLY A 27 -4.16 -1.77 0.90
CA GLY A 27 -4.88 -0.62 1.49
C GLY A 27 -4.49 0.73 0.88
N ILE A 28 -3.51 0.74 -0.01
CA ILE A 28 -2.95 1.96 -0.59
C ILE A 28 -3.98 2.60 -1.52
N VAL A 29 -4.35 3.84 -1.20
CA VAL A 29 -5.22 4.66 -2.07
C VAL A 29 -4.64 6.04 -2.35
N ARG A 30 -3.54 6.41 -1.68
CA ARG A 30 -2.84 7.68 -1.90
C ARG A 30 -1.57 7.50 -2.73
N PRO A 31 -1.27 8.41 -3.68
CA PRO A 31 -0.05 8.34 -4.49
C PRO A 31 1.25 8.44 -3.70
N ASP A 32 1.29 9.19 -2.59
CA ASP A 32 2.47 9.33 -1.74
C ASP A 32 2.83 8.04 -1.00
N ASP A 33 1.83 7.33 -0.47
CA ASP A 33 2.06 6.01 0.12
C ASP A 33 2.52 4.98 -0.94
N ALA A 34 1.98 5.06 -2.16
CA ALA A 34 2.40 4.19 -3.26
C ALA A 34 3.86 4.44 -3.68
N ARG A 35 4.27 5.72 -3.77
CA ARG A 35 5.66 6.10 -4.01
C ARG A 35 6.57 5.54 -2.92
N ARG A 36 6.16 5.68 -1.65
CA ARG A 36 6.93 5.19 -0.52
C ARG A 36 7.10 3.67 -0.56
N ALA A 37 6.03 2.92 -0.85
CA ALA A 37 6.10 1.47 -1.02
C ALA A 37 7.07 1.09 -2.14
N ALA A 38 6.99 1.76 -3.30
CA ALA A 38 7.87 1.52 -4.44
C ALA A 38 9.34 1.81 -4.13
N GLU A 39 9.66 2.88 -3.39
CA GLU A 39 11.02 3.20 -2.92
C GLU A 39 11.60 2.10 -2.02
N LEU A 40 10.75 1.43 -1.24
CA LEU A 40 11.13 0.34 -0.33
C LEU A 40 11.11 -1.04 -1.02
N GLY A 41 10.74 -1.12 -2.30
CA GLY A 41 10.59 -2.38 -3.02
C GLY A 41 9.44 -3.25 -2.49
N ILE A 42 8.40 -2.61 -1.93
CA ILE A 42 7.16 -3.23 -1.46
C ILE A 42 6.09 -3.03 -2.54
N GLY A 43 5.43 -4.10 -2.98
CA GLY A 43 4.38 -4.00 -3.99
C GLY A 43 3.11 -3.32 -3.49
N VAL A 44 2.28 -2.81 -4.41
CA VAL A 44 1.12 -1.98 -4.08
C VAL A 44 -0.17 -2.73 -4.36
N TRP A 45 -0.98 -2.97 -3.32
CA TRP A 45 -2.33 -3.49 -3.48
C TRP A 45 -3.36 -2.42 -3.15
N MET A 46 -3.96 -1.86 -4.19
CA MET A 46 -4.99 -0.83 -4.05
C MET A 46 -6.31 -1.39 -3.50
N SER A 47 -6.78 -0.84 -2.39
CA SER A 47 -8.03 -1.27 -1.75
C SER A 47 -8.47 -0.27 -0.70
N ASN A 48 -9.75 0.10 -0.67
CA ASN A 48 -10.37 0.77 0.48
C ASN A 48 -11.09 -0.24 1.40
N HIS A 49 -10.68 -1.51 1.33
CA HIS A 49 -11.30 -2.63 2.03
C HIS A 49 -12.80 -2.84 1.70
N GLY A 50 -13.21 -2.44 0.50
CA GLY A 50 -14.62 -2.54 0.06
C GLY A 50 -15.54 -1.59 0.83
N GLY A 51 -15.02 -0.45 1.31
CA GLY A 51 -15.79 0.52 2.10
C GLY A 51 -16.12 0.07 3.53
N ARG A 52 -15.43 -0.96 4.06
CA ARG A 52 -15.73 -1.57 5.37
C ARG A 52 -14.79 -1.13 6.49
N ASN A 53 -13.92 -0.15 6.22
CA ASN A 53 -12.86 0.25 7.12
C ASN A 53 -12.97 1.75 7.44
N LEU A 54 -12.33 2.63 6.64
CA LEU A 54 -12.55 4.07 6.73
C LEU A 54 -13.74 4.43 5.84
N ASP A 55 -14.87 4.76 6.46
CA ASP A 55 -16.04 5.24 5.74
C ASP A 55 -15.72 6.54 4.99
N THR A 56 -16.39 6.76 3.87
CA THR A 56 -16.18 7.90 2.94
C THR A 56 -14.78 7.97 2.29
N ALA A 57 -13.92 6.97 2.49
CA ALA A 57 -12.65 6.89 1.79
C ALA A 57 -12.85 6.81 0.26
N VAL A 58 -11.94 7.43 -0.48
CA VAL A 58 -11.96 7.46 -1.94
C VAL A 58 -12.02 6.05 -2.53
N ALA A 59 -12.79 5.88 -3.59
CA ALA A 59 -12.80 4.63 -4.35
C ALA A 59 -11.42 4.41 -5.00
N PRO A 60 -10.78 3.23 -4.83
CA PRO A 60 -9.43 3.00 -5.35
C PRO A 60 -9.30 3.24 -6.86
N LEU A 61 -10.36 2.98 -7.63
CA LEU A 61 -10.38 3.24 -9.06
C LEU A 61 -10.16 4.72 -9.41
N VAL A 62 -10.61 5.64 -8.55
CA VAL A 62 -10.46 7.09 -8.77
C VAL A 62 -9.00 7.52 -8.66
N THR A 63 -8.23 6.92 -7.74
CA THR A 63 -6.82 7.27 -7.54
C THR A 63 -5.85 6.39 -8.33
N LEU A 64 -6.34 5.38 -9.04
CA LEU A 64 -5.53 4.43 -9.82
C LEU A 64 -4.53 5.12 -10.77
N PRO A 65 -4.89 6.14 -11.57
CA PRO A 65 -3.92 6.78 -12.47
C PRO A 65 -2.75 7.43 -11.72
N ALA A 66 -3.05 8.18 -10.65
CA ALA A 66 -2.03 8.87 -9.86
C ALA A 66 -1.16 7.89 -9.05
N VAL A 67 -1.74 6.78 -8.58
CA VAL A 67 -0.97 5.70 -7.93
C VAL A 67 -0.06 5.00 -8.94
N ALA A 68 -0.55 4.66 -10.13
CA ALA A 68 0.26 4.05 -11.18
C ALA A 68 1.44 4.94 -11.60
N GLU A 69 1.21 6.25 -11.74
CA GLU A 69 2.26 7.24 -12.00
C GLU A 69 3.30 7.26 -10.88
N ALA A 70 2.86 7.27 -9.61
CA ALA A 70 3.77 7.29 -8.46
C ALA A 70 4.64 6.02 -8.34
N VAL A 71 4.07 4.86 -8.68
CA VAL A 71 4.77 3.57 -8.71
C VAL A 71 5.79 3.53 -9.86
N ALA A 72 5.47 4.14 -11.01
CA ALA A 72 6.33 4.22 -12.18
C ALA A 72 6.93 2.87 -12.62
N GLY A 73 6.16 1.78 -12.48
CA GLY A 73 6.57 0.43 -12.85
C GLY A 73 7.69 -0.19 -11.99
N ARG A 74 8.08 0.43 -10.87
CA ARG A 74 9.16 -0.10 -10.00
C ARG A 74 8.77 -1.38 -9.27
N VAL A 75 7.49 -1.52 -8.95
CA VAL A 75 6.89 -2.67 -8.28
C VAL A 75 5.54 -3.00 -8.93
N PRO A 76 5.04 -4.24 -8.76
CA PRO A 76 3.66 -4.59 -9.13
C PRO A 76 2.62 -3.79 -8.36
#